data_AF-A0A837B574-F1
#
_entry.id   AF-A0A837B574-F1
#
_cell.length_a   1.000
_cell.length_b   1.000
_cell.length_c   1.000
_cell.angle_alpha   90.00
_cell.angle_beta   90.00
_cell.angle_gamma   90.00
#
_symmetry.space_group_name_H-M   'P 1'
#
loop_
_entity.id
_entity.type
_entity.pdbx_description
1 polymer ?
#
loop_
_entity_poly.entity_id
_entity_poly.type
_entity_poly.pdbx_seq_one_letter_code
_entity_poly.pdbx_strand_id
1 'polypeptide(L)'
;VRRDYAVLSRALLVGASGQLRNRATTAGNLLQRTRCPYFYDTNQSCNKRLPGSGCAAIGGFNRQLAVIGASESCIATHPSDMAIAMRLLDAAVETVRPDGQTRTVALSEFYRAPGNTPHLETVLERGELITAVTLPKPIGGTHVYRKVRDRASYAFALVSVAAVVQRDGSARVAVGGVAHKPWRSEAAEAKSKGRARAIASVLLDGAQPSEHNAFKVPLVERTLDAILADTRA
;
A
#
# COMPACT_ATOMS: atom_id res chain seq x y z
N VAL A 1 0.56 -20.79 1.14
CA VAL A 1 0.20 -19.38 1.47
C VAL A 1 -0.14 -19.19 2.96
N ARG A 2 -1.12 -19.89 3.55
CA ARG A 2 -1.51 -19.68 4.97
C ARG A 2 -0.39 -19.91 5.99
N ARG A 3 0.44 -20.95 5.80
CA ARG A 3 1.56 -21.29 6.68
C ARG A 3 2.78 -20.39 6.42
N ASP A 4 3.23 -20.37 5.17
CA ASP A 4 4.55 -19.82 4.81
C ASP A 4 4.54 -18.33 4.39
N TYR A 5 3.35 -17.78 4.08
CA TYR A 5 3.15 -16.40 3.66
C TYR A 5 1.91 -15.80 4.33
N ALA A 6 1.76 -16.07 5.64
CA ALA A 6 0.52 -15.81 6.37
C ALA A 6 0.06 -14.35 6.30
N VAL A 7 0.99 -13.39 6.23
CA VAL A 7 0.69 -11.95 6.06
C VAL A 7 -0.13 -11.67 4.80
N LEU A 8 0.12 -12.38 3.69
CA LEU A 8 -0.65 -12.27 2.45
C LEU A 8 -2.09 -12.77 2.65
N SER A 9 -2.24 -13.92 3.31
CA SER A 9 -3.57 -14.47 3.63
C SER A 9 -4.35 -13.52 4.53
N ARG A 10 -3.71 -12.92 5.55
CA ARG A 10 -4.36 -11.97 6.46
C ARG A 10 -4.79 -10.70 5.73
N ALA A 11 -3.92 -10.14 4.89
CA ALA A 11 -4.21 -8.94 4.09
C ALA A 11 -5.43 -9.14 3.17
N LEU A 12 -5.53 -10.31 2.53
CA LEU A 12 -6.67 -10.67 1.70
C LEU A 12 -7.99 -10.71 2.50
N LEU A 13 -7.99 -11.35 3.67
CA LEU A 13 -9.20 -11.58 4.46
C LEU A 13 -9.78 -10.30 5.10
N VAL A 14 -8.95 -9.29 5.37
CA VAL A 14 -9.42 -8.01 5.93
C VAL A 14 -9.91 -7.00 4.88
N GLY A 15 -9.72 -7.31 3.60
CA GLY A 15 -10.16 -6.51 2.46
C GLY A 15 -11.53 -6.94 1.91
N ALA A 16 -12.34 -5.97 1.49
CA ALA A 16 -13.61 -6.18 0.78
C ALA A 16 -14.63 -7.09 1.52
N SER A 17 -15.53 -7.72 0.77
CA SER A 17 -16.50 -8.72 1.22
C SER A 17 -16.15 -10.11 0.69
N GLY A 18 -16.83 -11.17 1.17
CA GLY A 18 -16.62 -12.53 0.66
C GLY A 18 -16.93 -12.64 -0.84
N GLN A 19 -18.02 -12.03 -1.28
CA GLN A 19 -18.46 -12.03 -2.68
C GLN A 19 -17.43 -11.36 -3.60
N LEU A 20 -16.89 -10.21 -3.18
CA LEU A 20 -15.84 -9.53 -3.94
C LEU A 20 -14.56 -10.37 -3.99
N ARG A 21 -14.16 -10.99 -2.86
CA ARG A 21 -12.97 -11.87 -2.82
C ARG A 21 -13.13 -13.13 -3.68
N ASN A 22 -14.34 -13.63 -3.87
CA ASN A 22 -14.62 -14.79 -4.74
C ASN A 22 -14.49 -14.47 -6.24
N ARG A 23 -14.36 -13.20 -6.62
CA ARG A 23 -14.24 -12.76 -8.02
C ARG A 23 -12.96 -11.97 -8.30
N ALA A 24 -12.42 -11.29 -7.30
CA ALA A 24 -11.16 -10.56 -7.44
C ALA A 24 -10.01 -11.50 -7.77
N THR A 25 -9.17 -11.09 -8.73
CA THR A 25 -7.95 -11.82 -9.12
C THR A 25 -6.71 -11.11 -8.61
N THR A 26 -5.57 -11.78 -8.64
CA THR A 26 -4.28 -11.20 -8.22
C THR A 26 -3.92 -9.96 -9.04
N ALA A 27 -3.92 -10.07 -10.37
CA ALA A 27 -3.62 -8.95 -11.26
C ALA A 27 -4.62 -7.81 -11.10
N GLY A 28 -5.93 -8.11 -11.08
CA GLY A 28 -6.97 -7.09 -10.91
C GLY A 28 -6.89 -6.37 -9.56
N ASN A 29 -6.47 -7.06 -8.50
CA ASN A 29 -6.26 -6.45 -7.19
C ASN A 29 -5.03 -5.53 -7.17
N LEU A 30 -3.93 -5.88 -7.85
CA LEU A 30 -2.76 -5.02 -8.01
C LEU A 30 -3.07 -3.77 -8.85
N LEU A 31 -3.97 -3.89 -9.83
CA LEU A 31 -4.37 -2.82 -10.76
C LEU A 31 -5.60 -2.02 -10.31
N GLN A 32 -6.09 -2.25 -9.09
CA GLN A 32 -7.24 -1.51 -8.60
C GLN A 32 -6.91 -0.02 -8.44
N ARG A 33 -7.81 0.85 -8.89
CA ARG A 33 -7.60 2.30 -8.84
C ARG A 33 -7.98 2.88 -7.49
N THR A 34 -7.49 4.10 -7.22
CA THR A 34 -7.73 4.84 -5.98
C THR A 34 -9.23 4.99 -5.66
N ARG A 35 -9.56 5.22 -4.38
CA ARG A 35 -10.92 5.48 -3.88
C ARG A 35 -11.20 6.95 -3.58
N CYS A 36 -10.34 7.86 -4.05
CA CYS A 36 -10.55 9.30 -3.94
C CYS A 36 -11.94 9.70 -4.46
N PRO A 37 -12.80 10.37 -3.68
CA PRO A 37 -14.16 10.68 -4.11
C PRO A 37 -14.19 11.60 -5.33
N TYR A 38 -13.27 12.56 -5.41
CA TYR A 38 -13.12 13.47 -6.56
C TYR A 38 -12.66 12.76 -7.85
N PHE A 39 -11.96 11.63 -7.71
CA PHE A 39 -11.62 10.80 -8.87
C PHE A 39 -12.86 10.08 -9.41
N TYR A 40 -13.76 9.65 -8.52
CA TYR A 40 -15.02 8.97 -8.87
C TYR A 40 -16.07 9.88 -9.47
N ASP A 41 -16.25 11.08 -8.90
CA ASP A 41 -17.19 12.07 -9.42
C ASP A 41 -16.58 12.79 -10.63
N THR A 42 -17.17 12.58 -11.81
CA THR A 42 -16.70 13.12 -13.09
C THR A 42 -16.84 14.64 -13.20
N ASN A 43 -17.66 15.25 -12.34
CA ASN A 43 -17.87 16.70 -12.30
C ASN A 43 -16.81 17.46 -11.50
N GLN A 44 -15.91 16.76 -10.80
CA GLN A 44 -14.88 17.37 -9.95
C GLN A 44 -13.52 17.45 -10.64
N SER A 45 -12.74 18.50 -10.40
CA SER A 45 -11.36 18.60 -10.91
C SER A 45 -10.46 17.44 -10.44
N CYS A 46 -9.83 16.72 -11.38
CA CYS A 46 -8.97 15.58 -11.06
C CYS A 46 -7.90 15.29 -12.13
N ASN A 47 -6.66 15.71 -11.88
CA ASN A 47 -5.48 15.46 -12.73
C ASN A 47 -5.24 13.99 -13.10
N LYS A 48 -5.65 13.06 -12.24
CA LYS A 48 -5.53 11.59 -12.47
C LYS A 48 -6.54 11.08 -13.51
N ARG A 49 -7.67 11.79 -13.69
CA ARG A 49 -8.71 11.47 -14.68
C ARG A 49 -8.56 12.32 -15.94
N LEU A 50 -8.35 13.62 -15.77
CA LEU A 50 -8.16 14.60 -16.84
C LEU A 50 -6.92 15.45 -16.51
N PRO A 51 -5.76 15.18 -17.13
CA PRO A 51 -4.52 15.93 -16.86
C PRO A 51 -4.71 17.44 -17.03
N GLY A 52 -4.19 18.23 -16.09
CA GLY A 52 -4.28 19.69 -16.10
C GLY A 52 -5.57 20.27 -15.50
N SER A 53 -6.56 19.43 -15.16
CA SER A 53 -7.83 19.91 -14.57
C SER A 53 -7.74 20.35 -13.10
N GLY A 54 -6.61 20.08 -12.43
CA GLY A 54 -6.39 20.36 -11.01
C GLY A 54 -6.68 19.17 -10.10
N CYS A 55 -6.47 19.33 -8.80
CA CYS A 55 -6.75 18.29 -7.80
C CYS A 55 -7.70 18.82 -6.72
N ALA A 56 -9.01 18.57 -6.86
CA ALA A 56 -10.02 19.04 -5.92
C ALA A 56 -9.87 18.50 -4.49
N ALA A 57 -9.04 17.46 -4.30
CA ALA A 57 -8.73 16.94 -2.98
C ALA A 57 -7.75 17.82 -2.19
N ILE A 58 -6.87 18.56 -2.87
CA ILE A 58 -5.98 19.54 -2.23
C ILE A 58 -6.82 20.77 -1.90
N GLY A 59 -6.86 21.15 -0.63
CA GLY A 59 -7.79 22.17 -0.11
C GLY A 59 -9.24 21.66 0.09
N GLY A 60 -9.55 20.43 -0.33
CA GLY A 60 -10.86 19.79 -0.12
C GLY A 60 -10.87 18.72 0.98
N PHE A 61 -11.78 17.76 0.87
CA PHE A 61 -11.85 16.63 1.79
C PHE A 61 -10.74 15.59 1.51
N ASN A 62 -9.74 15.56 2.38
CA ASN A 62 -8.52 14.78 2.19
C ASN A 62 -8.24 13.73 3.29
N ARG A 63 -9.22 13.46 4.18
CA ARG A 63 -9.08 12.57 5.34
C ARG A 63 -8.54 11.18 4.99
N GLN A 64 -8.98 10.60 3.87
CA GLN A 64 -8.60 9.25 3.46
C GLN A 64 -7.33 9.21 2.58
N LEU A 65 -6.74 10.35 2.26
CA LEU A 65 -5.72 10.50 1.23
C LEU A 65 -4.29 10.38 1.78
N ALA A 66 -3.31 10.47 0.89
CA ALA A 66 -1.91 10.20 1.20
C ALA A 66 -1.31 11.30 2.08
N VAL A 67 -0.36 10.91 2.92
CA VAL A 67 0.49 11.80 3.72
C VAL A 67 1.95 11.74 3.30
N ILE A 68 2.32 10.76 2.46
CA ILE A 68 3.70 10.60 1.98
C ILE A 68 3.74 10.08 0.55
N GLY A 69 4.76 10.49 -0.21
CA GLY A 69 4.90 10.15 -1.62
C GLY A 69 3.81 10.74 -2.52
N ALA A 70 3.14 11.79 -2.08
CA ALA A 70 2.20 12.56 -2.90
C ALA A 70 2.94 13.57 -3.78
N SER A 71 2.17 14.34 -4.57
CA SER A 71 2.65 15.54 -5.26
C SER A 71 1.58 16.62 -5.24
N GLU A 72 1.94 17.83 -5.65
CA GLU A 72 0.99 18.93 -5.88
C GLU A 72 -0.08 18.58 -6.92
N SER A 73 0.18 17.61 -7.80
CA SER A 73 -0.81 17.18 -8.78
C SER A 73 -1.78 16.13 -8.26
N CYS A 74 -1.42 15.34 -7.24
CA CYS A 74 -2.26 14.27 -6.71
C CYS A 74 -1.80 13.73 -5.35
N ILE A 75 -2.75 13.63 -4.41
CA ILE A 75 -2.56 13.05 -3.07
C ILE A 75 -3.30 11.70 -2.91
N ALA A 76 -3.63 11.01 -4.00
CA ALA A 76 -4.38 9.75 -3.96
C ALA A 76 -3.58 8.58 -3.33
N THR A 77 -4.26 7.70 -2.60
CA THR A 77 -3.68 6.46 -2.05
C THR A 77 -3.94 5.25 -2.96
N HIS A 78 -3.05 4.26 -2.88
CA HIS A 78 -3.35 2.92 -3.39
C HIS A 78 -4.16 2.14 -2.34
N PRO A 79 -5.33 1.57 -2.69
CA PRO A 79 -6.24 1.03 -1.69
C PRO A 79 -6.06 -0.47 -1.39
N SER A 80 -5.19 -1.16 -2.12
CA SER A 80 -5.02 -2.62 -1.98
C SER A 80 -4.33 -3.00 -0.68
N ASP A 81 -5.01 -3.77 0.17
CA ASP A 81 -4.39 -4.46 1.31
C ASP A 81 -3.39 -5.54 0.85
N MET A 82 -3.73 -6.27 -0.22
CA MET A 82 -2.92 -7.37 -0.77
C MET A 82 -1.56 -6.87 -1.27
N ALA A 83 -1.52 -5.74 -1.96
CA ALA A 83 -0.29 -5.14 -2.46
C ALA A 83 0.67 -4.75 -1.31
N ILE A 84 0.14 -4.38 -0.13
CA ILE A 84 0.98 -4.11 1.06
C ILE A 84 1.72 -5.37 1.49
N ALA A 85 1.02 -6.50 1.60
CA ALA A 85 1.63 -7.77 1.97
C ALA A 85 2.60 -8.26 0.88
N MET A 86 2.29 -8.07 -0.40
CA MET A 86 3.19 -8.43 -1.49
C MET A 86 4.46 -7.58 -1.50
N ARG A 87 4.38 -6.28 -1.19
CA ARG A 87 5.56 -5.41 -1.09
C ARG A 87 6.46 -5.80 0.09
N LEU A 88 5.85 -6.24 1.19
CA LEU A 88 6.58 -6.77 2.35
C LEU A 88 7.35 -8.05 2.02
N LEU A 89 6.77 -8.89 1.17
CA LEU A 89 7.29 -10.20 0.77
C LEU A 89 8.20 -10.13 -0.47
N ASP A 90 8.60 -8.95 -0.92
CA ASP A 90 9.45 -8.76 -2.10
C ASP A 90 8.90 -9.45 -3.36
N ALA A 91 7.58 -9.37 -3.57
CA ALA A 91 6.92 -9.97 -4.73
C ALA A 91 7.42 -9.37 -6.05
N ALA A 92 7.42 -10.21 -7.09
CA ALA A 92 7.70 -9.81 -8.47
C ALA A 92 6.48 -10.10 -9.36
N VAL A 93 6.16 -9.17 -10.26
CA VAL A 93 5.05 -9.25 -11.20
C VAL A 93 5.59 -9.73 -12.54
N GLU A 94 5.06 -10.84 -13.04
CA GLU A 94 5.42 -11.40 -14.34
C GLU A 94 4.41 -10.96 -15.39
N THR A 95 4.92 -10.57 -16.56
CA THR A 95 4.09 -10.01 -17.63
C THR A 95 4.49 -10.55 -18.99
N VAL A 96 3.56 -10.43 -19.94
CA VAL A 96 3.79 -10.62 -21.37
C VAL A 96 3.33 -9.39 -22.13
N ARG A 97 4.18 -8.88 -23.02
CA ARG A 97 3.88 -7.75 -23.91
C ARG A 97 3.08 -8.22 -25.14
N PRO A 98 2.45 -7.29 -25.90
CA PRO A 98 1.73 -7.65 -27.13
C PRO A 98 2.58 -8.36 -28.19
N ASP A 99 3.89 -8.15 -28.18
CA ASP A 99 4.86 -8.81 -29.07
C ASP A 99 5.31 -10.20 -28.58
N GLY A 100 4.77 -10.67 -27.45
CA GLY A 100 5.09 -11.97 -26.84
C GLY A 100 6.32 -11.96 -25.92
N GLN A 101 7.06 -10.85 -25.80
CA GLN A 101 8.18 -10.77 -24.87
C GLN A 101 7.69 -10.81 -23.42
N THR A 102 8.39 -11.58 -22.58
CA THR A 102 8.10 -11.64 -21.15
C THR A 102 9.05 -10.76 -20.36
N ARG A 103 8.58 -10.22 -19.24
CA ARG A 103 9.44 -9.55 -18.27
C ARG A 103 8.93 -9.74 -16.85
N THR A 104 9.82 -9.51 -15.91
CA THR A 104 9.54 -9.55 -14.48
C THR A 104 9.85 -8.19 -13.87
N VAL A 105 8.89 -7.63 -13.12
CA VAL A 105 9.00 -6.31 -12.50
C VAL A 105 8.89 -6.48 -10.98
N ALA A 106 9.88 -6.01 -10.23
CA ALA A 106 9.78 -6.00 -8.77
C ALA A 106 8.61 -5.11 -8.32
N LEU A 107 7.80 -5.55 -7.35
CA LEU A 107 6.63 -4.76 -6.92
C LEU A 107 7.02 -3.41 -6.29
N SER A 108 8.25 -3.27 -5.80
CA SER A 108 8.84 -1.99 -5.36
C SER A 108 8.88 -0.93 -6.46
N GLU A 109 8.98 -1.37 -7.72
CA GLU A 109 9.15 -0.56 -8.94
C GLU A 109 7.88 -0.51 -9.79
N PHE A 110 6.89 -1.36 -9.50
CA PHE A 110 5.70 -1.52 -10.32
C PHE A 110 4.80 -0.26 -10.37
N TYR A 111 4.69 0.45 -9.25
CA TYR A 111 3.83 1.63 -9.11
C TYR A 111 4.61 2.93 -9.33
N ARG A 112 4.06 3.81 -10.16
CA ARG A 112 4.67 5.11 -10.49
C ARG A 112 4.25 6.17 -9.48
N ALA A 113 5.20 7.01 -9.09
CA ALA A 113 4.91 8.20 -8.29
C ALA A 113 4.03 9.18 -9.09
N PRO A 114 3.08 9.89 -8.44
CA PRO A 114 2.16 10.76 -9.15
C PRO A 114 2.86 11.89 -9.93
N GLY A 115 3.91 12.50 -9.35
CA GLY A 115 4.64 13.60 -9.99
C GLY A 115 3.71 14.62 -10.63
N ASN A 116 3.96 14.95 -11.90
CA ASN A 116 3.06 15.78 -12.72
C ASN A 116 2.19 14.93 -13.69
N THR A 117 2.25 13.61 -13.59
CA THR A 117 1.55 12.66 -14.48
C THR A 117 0.72 11.64 -13.70
N PRO A 118 -0.17 12.04 -12.78
CA PRO A 118 -0.87 11.11 -11.90
C PRO A 118 -1.86 10.20 -12.63
N HIS A 119 -2.11 10.41 -13.92
CA HIS A 119 -2.88 9.51 -14.78
C HIS A 119 -2.10 8.23 -15.17
N LEU A 120 -0.77 8.21 -14.98
CA LEU A 120 0.09 7.05 -15.20
C LEU A 120 0.40 6.38 -13.86
N GLU A 121 -0.18 5.21 -13.61
CA GLU A 121 -0.21 4.60 -12.27
C GLU A 121 0.80 3.45 -12.09
N THR A 122 1.07 2.72 -13.17
CA THR A 122 1.96 1.54 -13.18
C THR A 122 2.97 1.65 -14.31
N VAL A 123 4.01 0.82 -14.27
CA VAL A 123 5.01 0.70 -15.35
C VAL A 123 4.56 -0.16 -16.53
N LEU A 124 3.37 -0.75 -16.45
CA LEU A 124 2.80 -1.52 -17.55
C LEU A 124 2.65 -0.69 -18.82
N GLU A 125 3.00 -1.31 -19.94
CA GLU A 125 2.82 -0.78 -21.28
C GLU A 125 1.41 -1.07 -21.79
N ARG A 126 1.02 -0.38 -22.85
CA ARG A 126 -0.29 -0.57 -23.46
C ARG A 126 -0.42 -2.00 -24.00
N GLY A 127 -1.41 -2.74 -23.52
CA GLY A 127 -1.67 -4.12 -23.94
C GLY A 127 -0.78 -5.15 -23.25
N GLU A 128 0.08 -4.75 -22.31
CA GLU A 128 0.85 -5.69 -21.50
C GLU A 128 -0.04 -6.40 -20.47
N LEU A 129 0.09 -7.71 -20.38
CA LEU A 129 -0.75 -8.57 -19.54
C LEU A 129 0.08 -9.14 -18.39
N ILE A 130 -0.42 -8.97 -17.15
CA ILE A 130 0.12 -9.69 -15.99
C ILE A 130 -0.28 -11.16 -16.09
N THR A 131 0.70 -12.05 -16.09
CA THR A 131 0.50 -13.50 -16.16
C THR A 131 0.63 -14.16 -14.79
N ALA A 132 1.52 -13.68 -13.94
CA ALA A 132 1.74 -14.23 -12.61
C ALA A 132 2.32 -13.20 -11.61
N VAL A 133 2.35 -13.61 -10.35
CA VAL A 133 3.11 -12.95 -9.28
C VAL A 133 3.91 -14.01 -8.56
N THR A 134 5.23 -13.81 -8.49
CA THR A 134 6.15 -14.73 -7.84
C THR A 134 6.61 -14.17 -6.50
N LEU A 135 6.63 -15.05 -5.50
CA LEU A 135 7.15 -14.75 -4.16
C LEU A 135 8.49 -15.47 -3.98
N PRO A 136 9.50 -14.84 -3.37
CA PRO A 136 10.74 -15.50 -2.96
C PRO A 136 10.45 -16.54 -1.87
N LYS A 137 11.47 -17.34 -1.51
CA LYS A 137 11.36 -18.35 -0.45
C LYS A 137 10.77 -17.77 0.85
N PRO A 138 10.02 -18.56 1.64
CA PRO A 138 9.44 -18.10 2.89
C PRO A 138 10.49 -17.54 3.85
N ILE A 139 10.19 -16.40 4.47
CA ILE A 139 11.11 -15.70 5.38
C ILE A 139 10.93 -16.08 6.86
N GLY A 140 9.99 -17.00 7.16
CA GLY A 140 9.67 -17.40 8.52
C GLY A 140 9.19 -16.23 9.40
N GLY A 141 9.34 -16.39 10.72
CA GLY A 141 8.95 -15.37 11.69
C GLY A 141 7.45 -15.27 11.93
N THR A 142 7.06 -14.30 12.76
CA THR A 142 5.67 -14.03 13.12
C THR A 142 5.09 -13.00 12.16
N HIS A 143 4.12 -13.43 11.36
CA HIS A 143 3.43 -12.59 10.38
C HIS A 143 2.20 -11.91 10.98
N VAL A 144 2.10 -10.58 10.83
CA VAL A 144 0.98 -9.78 11.32
C VAL A 144 0.49 -8.84 10.21
N TYR A 145 -0.83 -8.68 10.12
CA TYR A 145 -1.46 -7.65 9.30
C TYR A 145 -2.54 -6.97 10.13
N ARG A 146 -2.37 -5.67 10.44
CA ARG A 146 -3.34 -4.90 11.20
C ARG A 146 -3.88 -3.76 10.36
N LYS A 147 -5.21 -3.71 10.25
CA LYS A 147 -5.93 -2.72 9.45
C LYS A 147 -6.80 -1.86 10.35
N VAL A 148 -6.51 -0.56 10.40
CA VAL A 148 -7.32 0.41 11.12
C VAL A 148 -8.32 1.04 10.15
N ARG A 149 -9.58 1.10 10.56
CA ARG A 149 -10.72 1.59 9.77
C ARG A 149 -11.82 2.06 10.71
N ASP A 150 -12.65 2.99 10.24
CA ASP A 150 -13.72 3.58 11.06
C ASP A 150 -14.80 2.56 11.48
N ARG A 151 -15.01 1.49 10.69
CA ARG A 151 -15.99 0.44 10.98
C ARG A 151 -15.38 -0.96 10.88
N ALA A 152 -15.97 -1.92 11.60
CA ALA A 152 -15.38 -3.24 11.84
C ALA A 152 -15.08 -4.06 10.57
N SER A 153 -15.84 -3.91 9.48
CA SER A 153 -15.64 -4.63 8.22
C SER A 153 -16.09 -3.83 6.99
N TYR A 154 -15.79 -4.34 5.80
CA TYR A 154 -16.16 -3.74 4.51
C TYR A 154 -15.80 -2.24 4.43
N ALA A 155 -14.56 -1.91 4.78
CA ALA A 155 -14.00 -0.59 4.56
C ALA A 155 -12.52 -0.70 4.17
N PHE A 156 -12.05 0.27 3.39
CA PHE A 156 -10.64 0.46 3.10
C PHE A 156 -9.89 0.91 4.36
N ALA A 157 -8.55 0.80 4.33
CA ALA A 157 -7.72 1.19 5.46
C ALA A 157 -7.63 2.71 5.58
N LEU A 158 -7.77 3.24 6.80
CA LEU A 158 -7.20 4.55 7.12
C LEU A 158 -5.68 4.44 7.14
N VAL A 159 -5.20 3.42 7.85
CA VAL A 159 -3.81 2.94 7.90
C VAL A 159 -3.87 1.41 8.00
N SER A 160 -2.98 0.71 7.31
CA SER A 160 -2.71 -0.69 7.58
C SER A 160 -1.22 -0.93 7.73
N VAL A 161 -0.83 -1.88 8.60
CA VAL A 161 0.57 -2.26 8.82
C VAL A 161 0.68 -3.76 8.62
N ALA A 162 1.52 -4.14 7.67
CA ALA A 162 1.98 -5.51 7.44
C ALA A 162 3.37 -5.65 8.05
N ALA A 163 3.57 -6.67 8.90
CA ALA A 163 4.86 -6.90 9.54
C ALA A 163 5.22 -8.39 9.54
N VAL A 164 6.52 -8.67 9.44
CA VAL A 164 7.10 -9.97 9.77
C VAL A 164 8.20 -9.75 10.79
N VAL A 165 8.01 -10.29 12.00
CA VAL A 165 8.92 -10.12 13.14
C VAL A 165 9.68 -11.42 13.36
N GLN A 166 11.01 -11.34 13.40
CA GLN A 166 11.91 -12.46 13.64
C GLN A 166 12.14 -12.66 15.14
N ARG A 167 12.65 -13.85 15.51
CA ARG A 167 12.95 -14.18 16.91
C ARG A 167 13.98 -13.25 17.55
N ASP A 168 14.91 -12.71 16.76
CA ASP A 168 15.93 -11.76 17.24
C ASP A 168 15.40 -10.31 17.37
N GLY A 169 14.09 -10.12 17.18
CA GLY A 169 13.41 -8.82 17.23
C GLY A 169 13.55 -7.97 15.97
N SER A 170 14.29 -8.43 14.95
CA SER A 170 14.29 -7.74 13.66
C SER A 170 12.92 -7.85 12.99
N ALA A 171 12.52 -6.81 12.26
CA ALA A 171 11.20 -6.75 11.64
C ALA A 171 11.23 -6.11 10.26
N ARG A 172 10.50 -6.72 9.33
CA ARG A 172 10.12 -6.08 8.06
C ARG A 172 8.75 -5.43 8.22
N VAL A 173 8.57 -4.24 7.65
CA VAL A 173 7.33 -3.46 7.80
C VAL A 173 6.94 -2.77 6.49
N ALA A 174 5.66 -2.91 6.11
CA ALA A 174 5.05 -2.18 5.01
C ALA A 174 3.71 -1.58 5.45
N VAL A 175 3.38 -0.40 4.95
CA VAL A 175 2.22 0.39 5.39
C VAL A 175 1.32 0.75 4.21
N GLY A 176 0.01 0.59 4.42
CA GLY A 176 -1.05 0.97 3.48
C GLY A 176 -1.86 2.17 3.96
N GLY A 177 -2.60 2.78 3.03
CA GLY A 177 -3.44 3.94 3.31
C GLY A 177 -2.71 5.27 3.48
N VAL A 178 -1.38 5.30 3.34
CA VAL A 178 -0.56 6.51 3.56
C VAL A 178 0.07 7.09 2.29
N ALA A 179 0.14 6.33 1.20
CA ALA A 179 0.84 6.70 -0.03
C ALA A 179 0.16 6.18 -1.30
N HIS A 180 0.64 6.66 -2.46
CA HIS A 180 0.20 6.24 -3.80
C HIS A 180 0.54 4.78 -4.14
N LYS A 181 1.33 4.09 -3.29
CA LYS A 181 1.74 2.69 -3.42
C LYS A 181 1.93 2.07 -2.03
N PRO A 182 2.09 0.75 -1.91
CA PRO A 182 2.58 0.13 -0.68
C PRO A 182 3.86 0.80 -0.16
N TRP A 183 3.84 1.33 1.06
CA TRP A 183 4.95 2.12 1.59
C TRP A 183 5.85 1.28 2.49
N ARG A 184 7.11 1.10 2.11
CA ARG A 184 8.12 0.34 2.85
C ARG A 184 9.47 1.02 2.69
N SER A 185 10.25 1.04 3.78
CA SER A 185 11.60 1.58 3.81
C SER A 185 12.52 0.58 4.50
N GLU A 186 13.47 0.02 3.76
CA GLU A 186 14.49 -0.88 4.27
C GLU A 186 15.35 -0.20 5.35
N ALA A 187 15.56 1.12 5.23
CA ALA A 187 16.25 1.93 6.25
C ALA A 187 15.45 2.00 7.58
N ALA A 188 14.12 2.02 7.52
CA ALA A 188 13.27 1.96 8.71
C ALA A 188 13.33 0.57 9.36
N GLU A 189 13.43 -0.50 8.57
CA GLU A 189 13.56 -1.87 9.06
C GLU A 189 14.88 -2.08 9.82
N ALA A 190 15.95 -1.38 9.44
CA ALA A 190 17.21 -1.37 10.21
C ALA A 190 17.05 -0.80 11.63
N LYS A 191 15.96 -0.09 11.93
CA LYS A 191 15.60 0.41 13.26
C LYS A 191 14.68 -0.53 14.04
N SER A 192 14.38 -1.73 13.51
CA SER A 192 13.38 -2.65 14.08
C SER A 192 13.67 -3.14 15.49
N LYS A 193 14.94 -3.21 15.89
CA LYS A 193 15.35 -3.51 17.28
C LYS A 193 15.06 -2.35 18.25
N GLY A 194 14.73 -1.17 17.73
CA GLY A 194 14.30 -0.01 18.50
C GLY A 194 12.81 -0.04 18.88
N ARG A 195 12.30 1.14 19.29
CA ARG A 195 10.87 1.36 19.56
C ARG A 195 10.12 1.66 18.26
N ALA A 196 8.80 1.45 18.24
CA ALA A 196 7.96 1.76 17.08
C ALA A 196 8.18 3.17 16.53
N ARG A 197 8.37 4.16 17.41
CA ARG A 197 8.70 5.54 17.05
C ARG A 197 9.93 5.68 16.15
N ALA A 198 10.99 4.90 16.39
CA ALA A 198 12.21 4.97 15.60
C ALA A 198 12.00 4.47 14.16
N ILE A 199 11.20 3.40 14.01
CA ILE A 199 10.81 2.87 12.69
C ILE A 199 9.89 3.87 11.99
N ALA A 200 8.84 4.33 12.67
CA ALA A 200 7.85 5.25 12.12
C ALA A 200 8.48 6.57 11.66
N SER A 201 9.43 7.12 12.43
CA SER A 201 10.14 8.35 12.09
C SER A 201 10.92 8.24 10.77
N VAL A 202 11.57 7.10 10.51
CA VAL A 202 12.30 6.89 9.25
C VAL A 202 11.33 6.53 8.12
N LEU A 203 10.30 5.74 8.42
CA LEU A 203 9.32 5.31 7.42
C LEU A 203 8.50 6.48 6.87
N LEU A 204 8.21 7.47 7.72
CA LEU A 204 7.42 8.66 7.38
C LEU A 204 8.27 9.92 7.26
N ASP A 205 9.58 9.76 7.06
CA ASP A 205 10.46 10.90 6.78
C ASP A 205 10.01 11.60 5.49
N GLY A 206 9.88 12.92 5.54
CA GLY A 206 9.31 13.72 4.45
C GLY A 206 7.78 13.62 4.27
N ALA A 207 7.03 13.10 5.26
CA ALA A 207 5.57 13.15 5.22
C ALA A 207 5.05 14.60 5.21
N GLN A 208 4.09 14.85 4.33
CA GLN A 208 3.40 16.13 4.14
C GLN A 208 1.88 15.89 4.30
N PRO A 209 1.38 15.74 5.54
CA PRO A 209 -0.06 15.59 5.76
C PRO A 209 -0.82 16.86 5.40
N SER A 210 -2.07 16.68 4.98
CA SER A 210 -3.07 17.73 4.84
C SER A 210 -3.90 17.85 6.12
N GLU A 211 -4.71 18.91 6.20
CA GLU A 211 -5.57 19.24 7.34
C GLU A 211 -6.33 18.03 7.93
N HIS A 212 -7.06 17.28 7.09
CA HIS A 212 -7.95 16.23 7.58
C HIS A 212 -7.25 14.87 7.80
N ASN A 213 -5.99 14.70 7.39
CA ASN A 213 -5.30 13.41 7.41
C ASN A 213 -4.03 13.37 8.27
N ALA A 214 -3.69 14.47 8.96
CA ALA A 214 -2.57 14.55 9.89
C ALA A 214 -2.60 13.45 10.97
N PHE A 215 -3.78 13.01 11.39
CA PHE A 215 -3.95 11.92 12.35
C PHE A 215 -3.32 10.59 11.90
N LYS A 216 -3.08 10.39 10.59
CA LYS A 216 -2.49 9.15 10.07
C LYS A 216 -1.05 8.94 10.54
N VAL A 217 -0.29 10.01 10.75
CA VAL A 217 1.12 9.94 11.20
C VAL A 217 1.22 9.27 12.58
N PRO A 218 0.59 9.80 13.66
CA PRO A 218 0.60 9.13 14.95
C PRO A 218 -0.15 7.78 14.92
N LEU A 219 -1.13 7.59 14.02
CA LEU A 219 -1.82 6.32 13.88
C LEU A 219 -0.90 5.20 13.36
N VAL A 220 0.01 5.49 12.43
CA VAL A 220 1.03 4.52 11.97
C VAL A 220 1.92 4.10 13.12
N GLU A 221 2.47 5.06 13.88
CA GLU A 221 3.34 4.78 15.02
C GLU A 221 2.66 3.90 16.06
N ARG A 222 1.43 4.27 16.47
CA ARG A 222 0.67 3.51 17.49
C ARG A 222 0.26 2.13 17.01
N THR A 223 -0.08 1.98 15.73
CA THR A 223 -0.42 0.67 15.16
C THR A 223 0.80 -0.24 15.12
N LEU A 224 1.97 0.32 14.79
CA LEU A 224 3.23 -0.40 14.79
C LEU A 224 3.64 -0.81 16.21
N ASP A 225 3.47 0.08 17.19
CA ASP A 225 3.75 -0.22 18.60
C ASP A 225 2.90 -1.39 19.12
N ALA A 226 1.59 -1.37 18.83
CA ALA A 226 0.69 -2.46 19.17
C ALA A 226 1.10 -3.80 18.52
N ILE A 227 1.60 -3.79 17.28
CA ILE A 227 2.09 -5.02 16.63
C ILE A 227 3.35 -5.52 17.33
N LEU A 228 4.32 -4.65 17.61
CA LEU A 228 5.58 -5.05 18.24
C LEU A 228 5.34 -5.59 19.65
N ALA A 229 4.43 -4.98 20.42
CA ALA A 229 4.02 -5.48 21.73
C ALA A 229 3.41 -6.90 21.64
N ASP A 230 2.47 -7.13 20.73
CA ASP A 230 1.81 -8.43 20.54
C ASP A 230 2.79 -9.55 20.13
N THR A 231 3.91 -9.21 19.48
CA THR A 231 4.88 -10.19 18.97
C THR A 231 6.05 -10.48 19.89
N ARG A 232 6.22 -9.70 20.96
CA ARG A 232 7.27 -9.91 21.99
C ARG A 232 6.80 -10.79 23.16
N ALA A 233 5.49 -10.94 23.33
CA ALA A 233 4.87 -11.85 24.28
C ALA A 233 4.92 -13.30 23.76
#